data_AF-A0A228J3E7-F1
#
_entry.id   AF-A0A228J3E7-F1
#
_cell.length_a   1.000
_cell.length_b   1.000
_cell.length_c   1.000
_cell.angle_alpha   90.00
_cell.angle_beta   90.00
_cell.angle_gamma   90.00
#
_symmetry.space_group_name_H-M   'P 1'
#
loop_
_entity.id
_entity.type
_entity.pdbx_description
1 polymer ?
#
loop_
_entity_poly.entity_id
_entity_poly.type
_entity_poly.pdbx_seq_one_letter_code
_entity_poly.pdbx_strand_id
1 'polypeptide(L)'
;MLSALLNTSLSFNIGTYQALACTRIKIDDLRTALKVGTVDQLLSATTSISNLATLMVTALGQTSVANVQANVTESQKLLGALTNLNVPGPIAIGNSASTPGLLSIGLANTQNAANATVSLLDLLFTAAEIANANANSPAVSVNTGLNLLGLAQAALQVQVIRPPVIAVGEGGTDPTKPGNPWRTLAHTADIAVYLNVGLGTWGSLGGLLNGLLNLSVKLPLYLEVAPGTAWLTSTSCAATRANSRANIVAQPGLANVCIGDAPLNSQGAMDVSGGYSCGSPQVATLLNVGVLSALGLKTSVTATVPAISVPAVASVGGPLVFDGITGNSDDYQSVNSNQVGQVLTNALSGPAGALSKGTGLTVTATLLGLPITIGTSVIGDLLGMLSKTVLNGIFGALDQLLVPLLQLLGVQVGVATVHNMSLTCAVPQLVGN
;
A
#
# COMPACT_ATOMS: atom_id res chain seq x y z
N MET A 1 9.93 1.60 8.44
CA MET A 1 9.31 1.24 7.15
C MET A 1 9.98 1.95 5.99
N LEU A 2 10.25 3.25 6.05
CA LEU A 2 11.14 3.88 5.06
C LEU A 2 12.48 3.14 4.92
N SER A 3 13.09 2.68 6.02
CA SER A 3 14.29 1.82 5.95
C SER A 3 14.04 0.50 5.20
N ALA A 4 12.88 -0.12 5.36
CA ALA A 4 12.52 -1.36 4.65
C ALA A 4 12.31 -1.13 3.15
N LEU A 5 11.61 -0.05 2.76
CA LEU A 5 11.46 0.36 1.36
C LEU A 5 12.81 0.69 0.73
N LEU A 6 13.67 1.38 1.47
CA LEU A 6 15.00 1.76 1.01
C LEU A 6 16.02 0.62 1.15
N ASN A 7 15.58 -0.59 1.52
CA ASN A 7 16.41 -1.78 1.76
C ASN A 7 17.65 -1.48 2.62
N THR A 8 17.45 -0.77 3.73
CA THR A 8 18.49 -0.25 4.61
C THR A 8 18.06 -0.33 6.07
N SER A 9 19.02 -0.21 6.99
CA SER A 9 18.80 -0.20 8.45
C SER A 9 19.02 1.20 9.03
N LEU A 10 18.38 2.21 8.44
CA LEU A 10 18.43 3.58 8.97
C LEU A 10 17.61 3.68 10.26
N SER A 11 18.26 4.12 11.34
CA SER A 11 17.65 4.48 12.60
C SER A 11 17.22 5.95 12.56
N PHE A 12 15.93 6.19 12.36
CA PHE A 12 15.36 7.53 12.42
C PHE A 12 15.09 7.90 13.89
N ASN A 13 15.59 9.06 14.32
CA ASN A 13 15.18 9.68 15.58
C ASN A 13 13.88 10.48 15.30
N ILE A 14 13.00 10.58 16.29
CA ILE A 14 11.81 11.46 16.24
C ILE A 14 12.19 12.89 15.78
N GLY A 15 13.33 13.41 16.22
CA GLY A 15 13.85 14.72 15.81
C GLY A 15 14.19 14.81 14.32
N THR A 16 14.80 13.77 13.73
CA THR A 16 15.12 13.76 12.29
C THR A 16 13.88 13.55 11.43
N TYR A 17 12.90 12.78 11.93
CA TYR A 17 11.61 12.61 11.28
C TYR A 17 10.81 13.91 11.25
N GLN A 18 10.69 14.59 12.39
CA GLN A 18 10.03 15.89 12.48
C GLN A 18 10.74 16.95 11.63
N ALA A 19 12.08 16.90 11.59
CA ALA A 19 12.88 17.78 10.75
C ALA A 19 12.53 17.62 9.27
N LEU A 20 12.48 16.40 8.75
CA LEU A 20 12.08 16.15 7.36
C LEU A 20 10.63 16.52 7.09
N ALA A 21 9.72 16.19 8.02
CA ALA A 21 8.29 16.48 7.87
C ALA A 21 8.03 18.00 7.77
N CYS A 22 8.66 18.79 8.63
CA CYS A 22 8.52 20.24 8.65
C CYS A 22 9.28 20.96 7.55
N THR A 23 10.33 20.35 6.99
CA THR A 23 11.17 20.99 5.99
C THR A 23 10.52 20.89 4.62
N ARG A 24 10.39 22.04 3.96
CA ARG A 24 9.74 22.18 2.66
C ARG A 24 10.70 22.82 1.65
N ILE A 25 10.65 22.37 0.41
CA ILE A 25 11.40 22.93 -0.73
C ILE A 25 10.44 23.33 -1.84
N LYS A 26 10.83 24.31 -2.67
CA LYS A 26 10.03 24.67 -3.84
C LYS A 26 10.31 23.73 -5.01
N ILE A 27 9.32 23.55 -5.89
CA ILE A 27 9.53 22.87 -7.18
C ILE A 27 10.60 23.59 -8.02
N ASP A 28 10.68 24.92 -7.93
CA ASP A 28 11.72 25.71 -8.61
C ASP A 28 13.14 25.40 -8.11
N ASP A 29 13.30 25.11 -6.82
CA ASP A 29 14.60 24.76 -6.24
C ASP A 29 15.05 23.38 -6.75
N LEU A 30 14.12 22.45 -6.94
CA LEU A 30 14.38 21.15 -7.59
C LEU A 30 14.75 21.32 -9.07
N ARG A 31 14.02 22.17 -9.81
CA ARG A 31 14.32 22.52 -11.21
C ARG A 31 15.75 23.06 -11.33
N THR A 32 16.12 23.97 -10.44
CA THR A 32 17.45 24.60 -10.41
C THR A 32 18.52 23.60 -9.98
N ALA A 33 18.24 22.71 -9.02
CA ALA A 33 19.14 21.62 -8.64
C ALA A 33 19.42 20.62 -9.79
N LEU A 34 18.41 20.32 -10.63
CA LEU A 34 18.57 19.53 -11.86
C LEU A 34 19.22 20.31 -13.02
N LYS A 35 19.41 21.63 -12.88
CA LYS A 35 19.92 22.53 -13.94
C LYS A 35 19.06 22.52 -15.20
N VAL A 36 17.74 22.37 -15.06
CA VAL A 36 16.79 22.44 -16.18
C VAL A 36 16.10 23.81 -16.24
N GLY A 37 15.67 24.23 -17.41
CA GLY A 37 15.15 25.58 -17.67
C GLY A 37 13.67 25.76 -17.33
N THR A 38 12.86 24.70 -17.35
CA THR A 38 11.40 24.79 -17.15
C THR A 38 10.88 23.67 -16.23
N VAL A 39 9.67 23.86 -15.67
CA VAL A 39 8.99 22.81 -14.88
C VAL A 39 8.68 21.59 -15.75
N ASP A 40 8.35 21.73 -17.04
CA ASP A 40 8.11 20.59 -17.93
C ASP A 40 9.36 19.72 -18.14
N GLN A 41 10.53 20.36 -18.22
CA GLN A 41 11.81 19.64 -18.30
C GLN A 41 12.12 18.89 -16.99
N LEU A 42 11.73 19.46 -15.85
CA LEU A 42 11.82 18.77 -14.55
C LEU A 42 10.90 17.54 -14.53
N LEU A 43 9.64 17.67 -14.93
CA LEU A 43 8.67 16.56 -14.93
C LEU A 43 9.04 15.44 -15.91
N SER A 44 9.74 15.77 -16.99
CA SER A 44 10.22 14.78 -17.97
C SER A 44 11.47 14.02 -17.48
N ALA A 45 12.08 14.44 -16.38
CA ALA A 45 13.30 13.82 -15.87
C ALA A 45 13.00 12.53 -15.09
N THR A 46 13.98 11.63 -15.12
CA THR A 46 14.01 10.39 -14.34
C THR A 46 15.23 10.40 -13.43
N THR A 47 15.08 9.96 -12.19
CA THR A 47 16.14 9.98 -11.18
C THR A 47 16.20 8.64 -10.42
N SER A 48 17.18 8.48 -9.54
CA SER A 48 17.27 7.40 -8.54
C SER A 48 17.05 7.98 -7.14
N ILE A 49 16.87 7.14 -6.12
CA ILE A 49 16.78 7.61 -4.72
C ILE A 49 18.03 8.41 -4.32
N SER A 50 19.22 7.93 -4.68
CA SER A 50 20.48 8.58 -4.36
C SER A 50 20.60 9.97 -5.01
N ASN A 51 20.22 10.06 -6.28
CA ASN A 51 20.22 11.33 -7.02
C ASN A 51 19.12 12.26 -6.50
N LEU A 52 17.92 11.76 -6.22
CA LEU A 52 16.84 12.55 -5.62
C LEU A 52 17.24 13.13 -4.27
N ALA A 53 17.88 12.34 -3.39
CA ALA A 53 18.39 12.83 -2.11
C ALA A 53 19.42 13.95 -2.31
N THR A 54 20.31 13.82 -3.31
CA THR A 54 21.28 14.87 -3.68
C THR A 54 20.59 16.14 -4.17
N LEU A 55 19.55 15.99 -5.00
CA LEU A 55 18.75 17.10 -5.50
C LEU A 55 18.00 17.81 -4.36
N MET A 56 17.47 17.06 -3.39
CA MET A 56 16.82 17.61 -2.21
C MET A 56 17.81 18.38 -1.33
N VAL A 57 19.02 17.86 -1.08
CA VAL A 57 20.08 18.58 -0.37
C VAL A 57 20.47 19.87 -1.09
N THR A 58 20.59 19.81 -2.41
CA THR A 58 20.94 20.96 -3.24
C THR A 58 19.82 22.02 -3.25
N ALA A 59 18.57 21.59 -3.36
CA ALA A 59 17.39 22.45 -3.27
C ALA A 59 17.28 23.11 -1.89
N LEU A 60 17.54 22.37 -0.80
CA LEU A 60 17.57 22.93 0.55
C LEU A 60 18.61 24.04 0.73
N GLY A 61 19.76 23.92 0.07
CA GLY A 61 20.77 24.98 0.07
C GLY A 61 20.32 26.25 -0.66
N GLN A 62 19.30 26.16 -1.51
CA GLN A 62 18.75 27.27 -2.29
C GLN A 62 17.49 27.87 -1.64
N THR A 63 16.72 27.07 -0.90
CA THR A 63 15.51 27.53 -0.22
C THR A 63 15.86 28.39 1.01
N SER A 64 15.74 29.71 0.91
CA SER A 64 15.84 30.62 2.07
C SER A 64 14.54 30.65 2.89
N VAL A 65 14.19 29.57 3.60
CA VAL A 65 13.07 29.59 4.55
C VAL A 65 13.52 30.07 5.92
N ALA A 66 13.03 31.24 6.32
CA ALA A 66 13.45 32.04 7.49
C ALA A 66 13.19 31.43 8.88
N ASN A 67 12.87 30.12 9.01
CA ASN A 67 12.52 29.52 10.31
C ASN A 67 13.19 28.17 10.64
N VAL A 68 14.18 27.69 9.88
CA VAL A 68 14.55 26.26 9.97
C VAL A 68 16.07 25.96 9.89
N GLN A 69 16.96 26.85 10.34
CA GLN A 69 18.40 26.54 10.28
C GLN A 69 18.77 25.26 11.08
N ALA A 70 18.07 24.96 12.17
CA ALA A 70 18.30 23.76 12.98
C ALA A 70 17.80 22.47 12.30
N ASN A 71 16.64 22.46 11.65
CA ASN A 71 16.13 21.23 11.02
C ASN A 71 16.74 20.97 9.64
N VAL A 72 17.30 22.00 8.98
CA VAL A 72 18.01 21.84 7.70
C VAL A 72 19.27 20.98 7.88
N THR A 73 20.06 21.20 8.92
CA THR A 73 21.28 20.40 9.19
C THR A 73 20.97 18.92 9.44
N GLU A 74 19.96 18.62 10.24
CA GLU A 74 19.53 17.24 10.50
C GLU A 74 18.94 16.58 9.26
N SER A 75 18.16 17.33 8.46
CA SER A 75 17.63 16.85 7.18
C SER A 75 18.74 16.56 6.18
N GLN A 76 19.76 17.43 6.08
CA GLN A 76 20.92 17.25 5.20
C GLN A 76 21.76 16.03 5.59
N LYS A 77 21.99 15.80 6.88
CA LYS A 77 22.73 14.63 7.36
C LYS A 77 22.05 13.33 6.97
N LEU A 78 20.73 13.27 7.11
CA LEU A 78 19.93 12.10 6.73
C LEU A 78 19.89 11.91 5.22
N LEU A 79 19.58 12.95 4.45
CA LEU A 79 19.60 12.88 2.99
C LEU A 79 21.00 12.51 2.47
N GLY A 80 22.07 12.99 3.11
CA GLY A 80 23.45 12.61 2.81
C GLY A 80 23.75 11.13 3.08
N ALA A 81 23.07 10.47 4.02
CA ALA A 81 23.18 9.03 4.20
C ALA A 81 22.51 8.24 3.05
N LEU A 82 21.51 8.84 2.39
CA LEU A 82 20.75 8.22 1.29
C LEU A 82 21.48 8.31 -0.05
N THR A 83 22.39 9.26 -0.24
CA THR A 83 23.12 9.43 -1.51
C THR A 83 24.00 8.23 -1.87
N ASN A 84 24.35 7.40 -0.87
CA ASN A 84 25.15 6.19 -1.05
C ASN A 84 24.30 4.91 -1.16
N LEU A 85 22.98 5.01 -1.04
CA LEU A 85 22.09 3.84 -1.14
C LEU A 85 21.85 3.47 -2.60
N ASN A 86 22.05 2.18 -2.91
CA ASN A 86 21.69 1.61 -4.19
C ASN A 86 20.31 0.96 -4.10
N VAL A 87 19.27 1.79 -4.19
CA VAL A 87 17.89 1.30 -4.33
C VAL A 87 17.60 1.12 -5.82
N PRO A 88 17.31 -0.11 -6.29
CA PRO A 88 16.98 -0.35 -7.68
C PRO A 88 15.63 0.29 -8.04
N GLY A 89 15.52 0.78 -9.28
CA GLY A 89 14.28 1.34 -9.83
C GLY A 89 14.39 2.83 -10.21
N PRO A 90 14.13 3.19 -11.47
CA PRO A 90 14.06 4.60 -11.88
C PRO A 90 12.80 5.29 -11.33
N ILE A 91 12.93 6.52 -10.86
CA ILE A 91 11.82 7.35 -10.38
C ILE A 91 11.56 8.44 -11.41
N ALA A 92 10.41 8.40 -12.08
CA ALA A 92 9.95 9.52 -12.89
C ALA A 92 9.55 10.68 -11.96
N ILE A 93 9.99 11.89 -12.27
CA ILE A 93 9.58 13.08 -11.50
C ILE A 93 8.13 13.45 -11.83
N GLY A 94 7.75 13.43 -13.11
CA GLY A 94 6.39 13.68 -13.56
C GLY A 94 5.56 12.41 -13.67
N ASN A 95 4.32 12.47 -13.18
CA ASN A 95 3.33 11.42 -13.33
C ASN A 95 2.68 11.46 -14.72
N SER A 96 2.51 10.30 -15.36
CA SER A 96 1.85 10.14 -16.65
C SER A 96 0.90 8.93 -16.64
N ALA A 97 0.10 8.77 -17.70
CA ALA A 97 -0.82 7.64 -17.81
C ALA A 97 -0.11 6.26 -17.86
N SER A 98 1.13 6.21 -18.35
CA SER A 98 1.90 4.98 -18.53
C SER A 98 3.05 4.80 -17.54
N THR A 99 3.43 5.87 -16.83
CA THR A 99 4.57 5.86 -15.92
C THR A 99 4.20 6.62 -14.66
N PRO A 100 4.06 5.91 -13.52
CA PRO A 100 3.87 6.54 -12.23
C PRO A 100 5.06 7.46 -11.90
N GLY A 101 4.77 8.66 -11.44
CA GLY A 101 5.79 9.65 -11.11
C GLY A 101 5.49 10.39 -9.83
N LEU A 102 6.50 11.08 -9.31
CA LEU A 102 6.48 11.73 -8.01
C LEU A 102 5.44 12.85 -7.93
N LEU A 103 5.33 13.66 -8.99
CA LEU A 103 4.52 14.87 -9.07
C LEU A 103 3.50 14.78 -10.21
N SER A 104 2.22 15.01 -9.91
CA SER A 104 1.18 15.24 -10.91
C SER A 104 0.80 16.72 -10.93
N ILE A 105 1.03 17.39 -12.07
CA ILE A 105 0.72 18.81 -12.23
C ILE A 105 -0.63 18.98 -12.95
N GLY A 106 -1.59 19.54 -12.23
CA GLY A 106 -2.96 19.83 -12.65
C GLY A 106 -3.21 21.31 -12.95
N LEU A 107 -2.26 21.99 -13.58
CA LEU A 107 -2.32 23.43 -13.88
C LEU A 107 -2.46 23.67 -15.38
N ALA A 108 -3.16 24.74 -15.76
CA ALA A 108 -3.21 25.19 -17.16
C ALA A 108 -1.82 25.64 -17.67
N ASN A 109 -1.02 26.25 -16.79
CA ASN A 109 0.39 26.53 -17.05
C ASN A 109 1.24 25.84 -15.97
N THR A 110 2.02 24.84 -16.36
CA THR A 110 2.87 24.05 -15.47
C THR A 110 3.95 24.88 -14.78
N GLN A 111 4.38 26.00 -15.38
CA GLN A 111 5.36 26.90 -14.76
C GLN A 111 4.82 27.55 -13.48
N ASN A 112 3.50 27.64 -13.32
CA ASN A 112 2.89 28.14 -12.09
C ASN A 112 3.14 27.21 -10.90
N ALA A 113 3.50 25.94 -11.13
CA ALA A 113 3.88 25.00 -10.07
C ALA A 113 5.24 25.34 -9.43
N ALA A 114 6.07 26.20 -10.05
CA ALA A 114 7.42 26.50 -9.57
C ALA A 114 7.45 26.98 -8.11
N ASN A 115 6.45 27.76 -7.68
CA ASN A 115 6.35 28.26 -6.31
C ASN A 115 5.66 27.29 -5.33
N ALA A 116 5.07 26.20 -5.81
CA ALA A 116 4.49 25.20 -4.92
C ALA A 116 5.60 24.54 -4.09
N THR A 117 5.30 24.27 -2.83
CA THR A 117 6.23 23.62 -1.91
C THR A 117 5.76 22.21 -1.56
N VAL A 118 6.74 21.34 -1.35
CA VAL A 118 6.56 19.93 -1.02
C VAL A 118 7.40 19.59 0.20
N SER A 119 6.88 18.74 1.09
CA SER A 119 7.64 18.25 2.24
C SER A 119 8.72 17.27 1.77
N LEU A 120 9.91 17.34 2.36
CA LEU A 120 10.96 16.38 2.06
C LEU A 120 10.58 14.95 2.42
N LEU A 121 9.86 14.79 3.54
CA LEU A 121 9.44 13.48 4.01
C LEU A 121 8.53 12.80 2.99
N ASP A 122 7.51 13.53 2.52
CA ASP A 122 6.54 13.00 1.57
C ASP A 122 7.18 12.70 0.20
N LEU A 123 8.11 13.55 -0.26
CA LEU A 123 8.89 13.26 -1.47
C LEU A 123 9.67 11.96 -1.33
N LEU A 124 10.31 11.74 -0.18
CA LEU A 124 11.16 10.57 0.05
C LEU A 124 10.32 9.29 0.18
N PHE A 125 9.19 9.31 0.89
CA PHE A 125 8.27 8.18 0.96
C PHE A 125 7.70 7.84 -0.41
N THR A 126 7.16 8.83 -1.13
CA THR A 126 6.58 8.64 -2.47
C THR A 126 7.63 8.11 -3.44
N ALA A 127 8.85 8.65 -3.42
CA ALA A 127 9.94 8.18 -4.26
C ALA A 127 10.38 6.75 -3.92
N ALA A 128 10.46 6.41 -2.63
CA ALA A 128 10.80 5.05 -2.20
C ALA A 128 9.73 4.06 -2.62
N GLU A 129 8.45 4.44 -2.55
CA GLU A 129 7.35 3.61 -3.01
C GLU A 129 7.36 3.45 -4.54
N ILE A 130 7.60 4.52 -5.31
CA ILE A 130 7.76 4.44 -6.78
C ILE A 130 8.93 3.52 -7.15
N ALA A 131 10.09 3.68 -6.51
CA ALA A 131 11.26 2.82 -6.76
C ALA A 131 10.94 1.34 -6.52
N ASN A 132 10.20 1.03 -5.45
CA ASN A 132 9.75 -0.33 -5.13
C ASN A 132 8.54 -0.82 -5.95
N ALA A 133 7.77 0.06 -6.57
CA ALA A 133 6.62 -0.32 -7.39
C ALA A 133 6.98 -0.62 -8.85
N ASN A 134 8.16 -0.20 -9.32
CA ASN A 134 8.58 -0.49 -10.68
C ASN A 134 8.68 -2.00 -10.92
N ALA A 135 8.17 -2.44 -12.08
CA ALA A 135 7.78 -3.81 -12.47
C ALA A 135 8.75 -4.98 -12.22
N ASN A 136 9.96 -4.74 -11.69
CA ASN A 136 10.96 -5.76 -11.37
C ASN A 136 11.31 -5.83 -9.87
N SER A 137 10.65 -5.05 -9.02
CA SER A 137 10.92 -5.02 -7.59
C SER A 137 10.19 -6.18 -6.89
N PRO A 138 10.93 -7.12 -6.26
CA PRO A 138 10.33 -8.30 -5.65
C PRO A 138 9.47 -7.91 -4.44
N ALA A 139 8.43 -8.69 -4.17
CA ALA A 139 7.63 -8.53 -2.97
C ALA A 139 8.53 -8.55 -1.71
N VAL A 140 8.32 -7.58 -0.83
CA VAL A 140 9.06 -7.48 0.42
C VAL A 140 8.53 -8.53 1.38
N SER A 141 9.36 -9.51 1.71
CA SER A 141 9.05 -10.51 2.72
C SER A 141 9.28 -9.93 4.10
N VAL A 142 8.22 -9.72 4.86
CA VAL A 142 8.31 -9.24 6.23
C VAL A 142 8.41 -10.48 7.12
N ASN A 143 9.65 -10.79 7.54
CA ASN A 143 9.90 -11.87 8.49
C ASN A 143 9.56 -11.37 9.89
N THR A 144 8.29 -11.46 10.25
CA THR A 144 7.72 -10.82 11.43
C THR A 144 7.94 -11.61 12.72
N GLY A 145 8.59 -12.78 12.67
CA GLY A 145 8.75 -13.65 13.85
C GLY A 145 7.40 -14.05 14.49
N LEU A 146 6.31 -13.98 13.72
CA LEU A 146 4.94 -14.13 14.22
C LEU A 146 4.69 -15.55 14.68
N ASN A 147 4.67 -15.73 16.00
CA ASN A 147 3.95 -16.81 16.63
C ASN A 147 2.49 -16.35 16.85
N LEU A 148 1.67 -16.44 15.79
CA LEU A 148 0.25 -16.14 15.85
C LEU A 148 -0.44 -17.19 16.73
N LEU A 149 -0.64 -16.90 18.03
CA LEU A 149 -1.42 -17.74 18.95
C LEU A 149 -0.94 -19.21 19.05
N GLY A 150 0.36 -19.49 18.89
CA GLY A 150 0.90 -20.86 18.89
C GLY A 150 0.91 -21.55 17.52
N LEU A 151 0.50 -20.86 16.45
CA LEU A 151 0.56 -21.37 15.07
C LEU A 151 1.99 -21.29 14.54
N ALA A 152 2.42 -22.38 13.91
CA ALA A 152 3.83 -22.69 13.74
C ALA A 152 4.61 -21.66 12.90
N GLN A 153 4.03 -21.10 11.83
CA GLN A 153 4.74 -20.22 10.87
C GLN A 153 3.75 -19.33 10.10
N ALA A 154 3.98 -18.01 10.04
CA ALA A 154 3.26 -17.11 9.13
C ALA A 154 4.25 -16.36 8.23
N ALA A 155 4.02 -16.42 6.93
CA ALA A 155 4.80 -15.67 5.95
C ALA A 155 3.97 -14.51 5.41
N LEU A 156 4.52 -13.30 5.50
CA LEU A 156 3.88 -12.08 5.04
C LEU A 156 4.72 -11.48 3.92
N GLN A 157 4.09 -11.30 2.76
CA GLN A 157 4.67 -10.62 1.61
C GLN A 157 3.83 -9.38 1.27
N VAL A 158 4.50 -8.29 0.94
CA VAL A 158 3.86 -7.03 0.58
C VAL A 158 4.46 -6.51 -0.71
N GLN A 159 3.62 -6.08 -1.64
CA GLN A 159 4.03 -5.50 -2.92
C GLN A 159 3.15 -4.29 -3.26
N VAL A 160 3.76 -3.23 -3.79
CA VAL A 160 3.03 -2.05 -4.25
C VAL A 160 2.53 -2.32 -5.68
N ILE A 161 1.21 -2.26 -5.89
CA ILE A 161 0.55 -2.38 -7.19
C ILE A 161 0.65 -1.06 -7.95
N ARG A 162 0.27 0.04 -7.29
CA ARG A 162 0.33 1.40 -7.82
C ARG A 162 0.94 2.30 -6.75
N PRO A 163 2.04 3.03 -7.04
CA PRO A 163 2.62 3.94 -6.06
C PRO A 163 1.75 5.19 -5.89
N PRO A 164 1.89 5.92 -4.78
CA PRO A 164 1.15 7.15 -4.55
C PRO A 164 1.68 8.29 -5.44
N VAL A 165 0.93 9.38 -5.50
CA VAL A 165 1.33 10.59 -6.23
C VAL A 165 1.06 11.85 -5.42
N ILE A 166 1.99 12.80 -5.49
CA ILE A 166 1.80 14.14 -4.95
C ILE A 166 1.18 15.01 -6.05
N ALA A 167 -0.02 15.52 -5.82
CA ALA A 167 -0.73 16.34 -6.80
C ALA A 167 -0.58 17.84 -6.50
N VAL A 168 -0.29 18.63 -7.53
CA VAL A 168 -0.20 20.09 -7.46
C VAL A 168 -1.03 20.68 -8.58
N GLY A 169 -2.04 21.48 -8.24
CA GLY A 169 -2.85 22.11 -9.28
C GLY A 169 -3.96 23.01 -8.76
N GLU A 170 -4.81 23.43 -9.69
CA GLU A 170 -5.99 24.25 -9.43
C GLU A 170 -7.16 23.39 -8.94
N GLY A 171 -8.08 24.02 -8.20
CA GLY A 171 -9.35 23.39 -7.85
C GLY A 171 -10.29 23.31 -9.04
N GLY A 172 -11.14 22.29 -9.04
CA GLY A 172 -12.21 22.13 -10.02
C GLY A 172 -11.91 21.08 -11.08
N THR A 173 -12.74 21.10 -12.13
CA THR A 173 -12.72 20.08 -13.17
C THR A 173 -12.19 20.59 -14.52
N ASP A 174 -11.64 19.67 -15.30
CA ASP A 174 -11.25 19.81 -16.68
C ASP A 174 -12.01 18.78 -17.52
N PRO A 175 -13.01 19.22 -18.32
CA PRO A 175 -13.81 18.32 -19.14
C PRO A 175 -13.00 17.69 -20.29
N THR A 176 -11.77 18.16 -20.56
CA THR A 176 -10.91 17.61 -21.61
C THR A 176 -10.13 16.35 -21.17
N LYS A 177 -10.18 16.00 -19.87
CA LYS A 177 -9.52 14.80 -19.33
C LYS A 177 -10.48 13.59 -19.36
N PRO A 178 -10.26 12.59 -20.24
CA PRO A 178 -11.09 11.38 -20.24
C PRO A 178 -10.87 10.56 -18.95
N GLY A 179 -11.96 10.04 -18.38
CA GLY A 179 -11.94 9.17 -17.20
C GLY A 179 -12.08 9.90 -15.86
N ASN A 180 -11.21 10.87 -15.57
CA ASN A 180 -11.29 11.67 -14.34
C ASN A 180 -11.29 13.17 -14.64
N PRO A 181 -12.40 13.88 -14.33
CA PRO A 181 -12.52 15.29 -14.66
C PRO A 181 -11.73 16.18 -13.69
N TRP A 182 -11.20 15.71 -12.56
CA TRP A 182 -10.55 16.61 -11.59
C TRP A 182 -9.19 17.12 -12.07
N ARG A 183 -8.95 18.43 -11.91
CA ARG A 183 -7.66 19.06 -12.28
C ARG A 183 -6.53 18.53 -11.40
N THR A 184 -6.76 18.53 -10.10
CA THR A 184 -5.81 18.11 -9.07
C THR A 184 -6.35 16.88 -8.36
N LEU A 185 -5.68 15.75 -8.54
CA LEU A 185 -6.05 14.44 -8.01
C LEU A 185 -4.82 13.76 -7.42
N ALA A 186 -4.88 13.46 -6.13
CA ALA A 186 -3.91 12.61 -5.44
C ALA A 186 -4.53 11.24 -5.15
N HIS A 187 -3.68 10.22 -5.06
CA HIS A 187 -4.06 8.90 -4.56
C HIS A 187 -2.94 8.33 -3.68
N THR A 188 -3.33 7.50 -2.72
CA THR A 188 -2.39 6.72 -1.91
C THR A 188 -1.90 5.50 -2.69
N ALA A 189 -0.94 4.77 -2.14
CA ALA A 189 -0.49 3.52 -2.72
C ALA A 189 -1.61 2.46 -2.75
N ASP A 190 -1.64 1.69 -3.82
CA ASP A 190 -2.40 0.44 -3.93
C ASP A 190 -1.45 -0.69 -3.54
N ILE A 191 -1.80 -1.46 -2.52
CA ILE A 191 -0.88 -2.45 -1.95
C ILE A 191 -1.51 -3.83 -1.98
N ALA A 192 -0.76 -4.78 -2.53
CA ALA A 192 -1.02 -6.19 -2.42
C ALA A 192 -0.35 -6.77 -1.17
N VAL A 193 -1.11 -7.50 -0.37
CA VAL A 193 -0.65 -8.20 0.82
C VAL A 193 -0.97 -9.68 0.67
N TYR A 194 0.03 -10.54 0.81
CA TYR A 194 -0.14 -11.99 0.85
C TYR A 194 0.31 -12.49 2.20
N LEU A 195 -0.63 -13.08 2.93
CA LEU A 195 -0.41 -13.71 4.20
C LEU A 195 -0.64 -15.22 4.05
N ASN A 196 0.41 -16.00 4.21
CA ASN A 196 0.34 -17.46 4.21
C ASN A 196 0.54 -17.97 5.63
N VAL A 197 -0.54 -18.42 6.26
CA VAL A 197 -0.51 -18.91 7.65
C VAL A 197 -0.45 -20.43 7.67
N GLY A 198 0.63 -20.98 8.21
CA GLY A 198 0.78 -22.40 8.51
C GLY A 198 0.24 -22.72 9.91
N LEU A 199 -0.76 -23.60 9.97
CA LEU A 199 -1.51 -23.88 11.19
C LEU A 199 -0.90 -25.02 12.01
N GLY A 200 0.30 -25.47 11.66
CA GLY A 200 0.98 -26.59 12.31
C GLY A 200 0.49 -27.97 11.84
N THR A 201 1.02 -29.01 12.47
CA THR A 201 0.67 -30.42 12.24
C THR A 201 -0.37 -30.90 13.25
N TRP A 202 -1.55 -31.29 12.78
CA TRP A 202 -2.64 -31.78 13.63
C TRP A 202 -2.73 -33.31 13.56
N GLY A 203 -2.70 -33.97 14.71
CA GLY A 203 -2.55 -35.43 14.82
C GLY A 203 -3.84 -36.24 14.94
N SER A 204 -5.02 -35.63 15.05
CA SER A 204 -6.25 -36.38 15.35
C SER A 204 -7.49 -35.85 14.63
N LEU A 205 -7.63 -36.13 13.34
CA LEU A 205 -8.96 -36.28 12.74
C LEU A 205 -9.50 -37.65 13.21
N GLY A 206 -10.62 -37.65 13.94
CA GLY A 206 -11.19 -38.86 14.52
C GLY A 206 -11.46 -39.94 13.47
N GLY A 207 -10.89 -41.13 13.66
CA GLY A 207 -11.05 -42.28 12.75
C GLY A 207 -9.78 -43.12 12.62
N LEU A 208 -9.85 -44.15 11.77
CA LEU A 208 -8.82 -45.21 11.53
C LEU A 208 -7.40 -44.71 11.20
N LEU A 209 -7.22 -43.40 10.98
CA LEU A 209 -5.95 -42.77 10.56
C LEU A 209 -5.27 -41.98 11.69
N ASN A 210 -5.74 -42.13 12.93
CA ASN A 210 -5.20 -41.48 14.12
C ASN A 210 -3.72 -41.90 14.33
N GLY A 211 -2.79 -40.94 14.18
CA GLY A 211 -1.34 -41.15 14.34
C GLY A 211 -0.52 -41.38 13.05
N LEU A 212 -1.16 -41.51 11.87
CA LEU A 212 -0.46 -41.72 10.58
C LEU A 212 -0.44 -40.47 9.68
N LEU A 213 -1.25 -39.46 9.99
CA LEU A 213 -1.40 -38.24 9.19
C LEU A 213 -0.78 -37.04 9.90
N ASN A 214 0.34 -36.54 9.38
CA ASN A 214 0.80 -35.18 9.70
C ASN A 214 0.05 -34.21 8.78
N LEU A 215 -1.06 -33.65 9.27
CA LEU A 215 -1.89 -32.71 8.52
C LEU A 215 -1.26 -31.32 8.56
N SER A 216 -0.65 -30.88 7.46
CA SER A 216 -0.20 -29.49 7.31
C SER A 216 -1.33 -28.67 6.67
N VAL A 217 -1.96 -27.82 7.48
CA VAL A 217 -3.03 -26.92 7.04
C VAL A 217 -2.44 -25.54 6.79
N LYS A 218 -2.75 -24.96 5.62
CA LYS A 218 -2.30 -23.63 5.22
C LYS A 218 -3.50 -22.76 4.87
N LEU A 219 -3.48 -21.50 5.28
CA LEU A 219 -4.49 -20.52 4.90
C LEU A 219 -3.81 -19.37 4.13
N PRO A 220 -3.84 -19.40 2.79
CA PRO A 220 -3.38 -18.28 1.98
C PRO A 220 -4.47 -17.21 1.91
N LEU A 221 -4.12 -15.99 2.34
CA LEU A 221 -4.94 -14.80 2.27
C LEU A 221 -4.23 -13.78 1.37
N TYR A 222 -4.93 -13.33 0.33
CA TYR A 222 -4.44 -12.34 -0.60
C TYR A 222 -5.36 -11.12 -0.57
N LEU A 223 -4.84 -9.98 -0.15
CA LEU A 223 -5.59 -8.74 0.01
C LEU A 223 -5.03 -7.70 -0.96
N GLU A 224 -5.90 -6.98 -1.63
CA GLU A 224 -5.55 -5.68 -2.21
C GLU A 224 -6.16 -4.62 -1.32
N VAL A 225 -5.31 -3.74 -0.81
CA VAL A 225 -5.75 -2.57 -0.09
C VAL A 225 -5.81 -1.44 -1.11
N ALA A 226 -7.04 -1.05 -1.48
CA ALA A 226 -7.30 -0.10 -2.55
C ALA A 226 -6.97 1.35 -2.11
N PRO A 227 -6.77 2.27 -3.06
CA PRO A 227 -6.30 3.61 -2.77
C PRO A 227 -7.39 4.45 -2.12
N GLY A 228 -6.99 5.26 -1.15
CA GLY A 228 -7.68 6.52 -0.90
C GLY A 228 -7.43 7.47 -2.07
N THR A 229 -8.47 8.11 -2.57
CA THR A 229 -8.35 9.18 -3.58
C THR A 229 -8.78 10.50 -2.99
N ALA A 230 -8.11 11.59 -3.37
CA ALA A 230 -8.46 12.92 -2.93
C ALA A 230 -8.35 13.90 -4.10
N TRP A 231 -9.32 14.80 -4.22
CA TRP A 231 -9.35 15.81 -5.27
C TRP A 231 -9.69 17.19 -4.75
N LEU A 232 -9.01 18.20 -5.29
CA LEU A 232 -9.23 19.59 -4.93
C LEU A 232 -10.46 20.13 -5.67
N THR A 233 -11.52 20.41 -4.93
CA THR A 233 -12.77 20.90 -5.50
C THR A 233 -12.74 22.40 -5.76
N SER A 234 -12.19 23.18 -4.83
CA SER A 234 -12.09 24.63 -4.95
C SER A 234 -11.03 25.19 -4.01
N THR A 235 -10.53 26.37 -4.36
CA THR A 235 -9.61 27.16 -3.55
C THR A 235 -10.18 28.57 -3.42
N SER A 236 -10.24 29.09 -2.21
CA SER A 236 -10.66 30.45 -1.90
C SER A 236 -9.50 31.21 -1.28
N CYS A 237 -8.98 32.21 -1.98
CA CYS A 237 -7.86 33.03 -1.50
C CYS A 237 -8.37 34.29 -0.81
N ALA A 238 -7.96 34.49 0.44
CA ALA A 238 -8.24 35.70 1.20
C ALA A 238 -6.97 36.56 1.36
N ALA A 239 -7.12 37.75 1.96
CA ALA A 239 -6.01 38.68 2.19
C ALA A 239 -4.90 38.11 3.10
N THR A 240 -5.24 37.14 3.95
CA THR A 240 -4.28 36.45 4.84
C THR A 240 -4.34 34.95 4.61
N ARG A 241 -3.21 34.27 4.80
CA ARG A 241 -3.13 32.79 4.72
C ARG A 241 -4.12 32.09 5.66
N ALA A 242 -4.29 32.64 6.86
CA ALA A 242 -5.25 32.14 7.86
C ALA A 242 -6.70 32.15 7.40
N ASN A 243 -7.06 33.01 6.44
CA ASN A 243 -8.42 33.14 5.92
C ASN A 243 -8.60 32.49 4.55
N SER A 244 -7.51 32.07 3.89
CA SER A 244 -7.58 31.30 2.66
C SER A 244 -8.02 29.86 2.96
N ARG A 245 -8.76 29.23 2.04
CA ARG A 245 -9.32 27.89 2.19
C ARG A 245 -9.04 27.02 0.97
N ALA A 246 -8.71 25.76 1.20
CA ALA A 246 -8.68 24.72 0.18
C ALA A 246 -9.72 23.65 0.54
N ASN A 247 -10.69 23.43 -0.36
CA ASN A 247 -11.74 22.44 -0.17
C ASN A 247 -11.38 21.18 -0.95
N ILE A 248 -11.03 20.13 -0.22
CA ILE A 248 -10.66 18.83 -0.78
C ILE A 248 -11.78 17.85 -0.46
N VAL A 249 -12.12 16.97 -1.38
CA VAL A 249 -12.94 15.81 -1.07
C VAL A 249 -12.02 14.60 -1.11
N ALA A 250 -12.09 13.80 -0.06
CA ALA A 250 -11.34 12.56 0.05
C ALA A 250 -12.33 11.38 0.07
N GLN A 251 -11.98 10.31 -0.64
CA GLN A 251 -12.72 9.06 -0.65
C GLN A 251 -11.81 7.95 -0.12
N PRO A 252 -12.13 7.36 1.03
CA PRO A 252 -11.38 6.22 1.57
C PRO A 252 -11.35 5.05 0.60
N GLY A 253 -10.17 4.44 0.46
CA GLY A 253 -10.00 3.15 -0.20
C GLY A 253 -10.51 2.00 0.67
N LEU A 254 -10.87 0.90 0.04
CA LEU A 254 -11.40 -0.29 0.70
C LEU A 254 -10.50 -1.48 0.39
N ALA A 255 -10.48 -2.49 1.24
CA ALA A 255 -9.75 -3.71 0.94
C ALA A 255 -10.61 -4.68 0.13
N ASN A 256 -10.07 -5.20 -0.97
CA ASN A 256 -10.53 -6.42 -1.61
C ASN A 256 -9.81 -7.61 -0.94
N VAL A 257 -10.57 -8.62 -0.55
CA VAL A 257 -10.02 -9.81 0.12
C VAL A 257 -10.27 -11.03 -0.75
N CYS A 258 -9.22 -11.82 -0.92
CA CYS A 258 -9.22 -13.10 -1.60
C CYS A 258 -8.71 -14.18 -0.64
N ILE A 259 -9.42 -15.30 -0.57
CA ILE A 259 -8.88 -16.53 0.02
C ILE A 259 -8.38 -17.40 -1.12
N GLY A 260 -7.05 -17.40 -1.33
CA GLY A 260 -6.41 -17.89 -2.54
C GLY A 260 -4.91 -17.65 -2.50
N ASP A 261 -4.16 -18.49 -3.20
CA ASP A 261 -2.74 -18.21 -3.45
C ASP A 261 -2.59 -16.96 -4.33
N ALA A 262 -1.75 -16.02 -3.89
CA ALA A 262 -1.40 -14.86 -4.69
C ALA A 262 -0.68 -15.29 -5.99
N PRO A 263 -0.65 -14.46 -7.04
CA PRO A 263 0.21 -14.73 -8.19
C PRO A 263 1.66 -14.74 -7.72
N LEU A 264 2.33 -15.89 -7.79
CA LEU A 264 3.72 -16.06 -7.37
C LEU A 264 4.62 -16.26 -8.60
N ASN A 265 5.80 -15.65 -8.58
CA ASN A 265 6.86 -15.92 -9.55
C ASN A 265 7.56 -17.27 -9.28
N SER A 266 8.53 -17.65 -10.14
CA SER A 266 9.29 -18.90 -10.00
C SER A 266 10.08 -19.06 -8.70
N GLN A 267 10.26 -17.97 -7.94
CA GLN A 267 10.97 -17.91 -6.68
C GLN A 267 10.02 -17.92 -5.47
N GLY A 268 8.70 -18.02 -5.69
CA GLY A 268 7.69 -18.02 -4.62
C GLY A 268 7.44 -16.64 -4.00
N ALA A 269 7.85 -15.56 -4.67
CA ALA A 269 7.51 -14.20 -4.28
C ALA A 269 6.29 -13.73 -5.06
N MET A 270 5.41 -12.97 -4.39
CA MET A 270 4.27 -12.33 -5.02
C MET A 270 4.71 -11.46 -6.21
N ASP A 271 3.94 -11.56 -7.30
CA ASP A 271 4.10 -10.80 -8.52
C ASP A 271 2.74 -10.28 -9.00
N VAL A 272 2.42 -9.06 -8.59
CA VAL A 272 1.19 -8.35 -8.98
C VAL A 272 1.37 -7.42 -10.17
N SER A 273 2.36 -7.66 -11.03
CA SER A 273 2.56 -6.89 -12.27
C SER A 273 1.33 -6.90 -13.19
N GLY A 274 0.51 -7.94 -13.12
CA GLY A 274 -0.78 -8.05 -13.81
C GLY A 274 -1.97 -7.40 -13.10
N GLY A 275 -1.75 -6.74 -11.95
CA GLY A 275 -2.79 -6.19 -11.08
C GLY A 275 -3.41 -7.21 -10.12
N TYR A 276 -4.36 -6.76 -9.30
CA TYR A 276 -5.10 -7.64 -8.41
C TYR A 276 -6.06 -8.55 -9.20
N SER A 277 -5.99 -9.85 -8.93
CA SER A 277 -6.94 -10.82 -9.43
C SER A 277 -7.27 -11.83 -8.34
N CYS A 278 -8.57 -12.09 -8.17
CA CYS A 278 -9.09 -13.15 -7.31
C CYS A 278 -10.02 -14.01 -8.17
N GLY A 279 -9.43 -15.01 -8.83
CA GLY A 279 -10.13 -15.86 -9.81
C GLY A 279 -9.21 -16.91 -10.46
N SER A 280 -9.81 -17.83 -11.22
CA SER A 280 -9.12 -18.95 -11.87
C SER A 280 -7.86 -18.49 -12.65
N PRO A 281 -6.70 -19.18 -12.49
CA PRO A 281 -6.53 -20.51 -11.93
C PRO A 281 -6.23 -20.55 -10.42
N GLN A 282 -6.45 -19.45 -9.66
CA GLN A 282 -6.10 -19.43 -8.24
C GLN A 282 -6.99 -20.39 -7.43
N VAL A 283 -6.36 -21.45 -6.93
CA VAL A 283 -6.92 -22.41 -5.99
C VAL A 283 -6.20 -22.22 -4.67
N ALA A 284 -6.94 -22.06 -3.57
CA ALA A 284 -6.32 -22.08 -2.25
C ALA A 284 -6.06 -23.53 -1.87
N THR A 285 -4.80 -23.93 -1.73
CA THR A 285 -4.48 -25.24 -1.13
C THR A 285 -4.61 -25.14 0.38
N LEU A 286 -5.78 -25.50 0.91
CA LEU A 286 -6.08 -25.42 2.34
C LEU A 286 -5.39 -26.53 3.13
N LEU A 287 -5.21 -27.68 2.50
CA LEU A 287 -4.62 -28.86 3.12
C LEU A 287 -3.70 -29.55 2.12
N ASN A 288 -2.48 -29.85 2.55
CA ASN A 288 -1.61 -30.79 1.85
C ASN A 288 -1.09 -31.82 2.87
N VAL A 289 -1.49 -33.08 2.67
CA VAL A 289 -1.08 -34.19 3.55
C VAL A 289 -0.17 -35.11 2.77
N GLY A 290 1.06 -35.28 3.26
CA GLY A 290 1.91 -36.41 2.88
C GLY A 290 1.70 -37.54 3.87
N VAL A 291 0.98 -38.59 3.48
CA VAL A 291 0.78 -39.79 4.32
C VAL A 291 1.84 -40.82 3.93
N LEU A 292 2.52 -41.42 4.91
CA LEU A 292 3.36 -42.61 4.72
C LEU A 292 4.73 -42.45 4.01
N SER A 293 5.36 -41.27 4.08
CA SER A 293 6.79 -41.15 3.70
C SER A 293 7.70 -42.08 4.53
N ALA A 294 7.30 -42.39 5.77
CA ALA A 294 7.98 -43.36 6.63
C ALA A 294 7.88 -44.82 6.15
N LEU A 295 6.89 -45.15 5.29
CA LEU A 295 6.71 -46.49 4.70
C LEU A 295 7.03 -46.52 3.19
N GLY A 296 7.63 -45.46 2.63
CA GLY A 296 7.98 -45.38 1.20
C GLY A 296 6.79 -45.23 0.24
N LEU A 297 5.58 -45.00 0.74
CA LEU A 297 4.36 -44.85 -0.05
C LEU A 297 4.14 -43.36 -0.36
N LYS A 298 4.12 -42.99 -1.65
CA LYS A 298 3.72 -41.64 -2.09
C LYS A 298 2.22 -41.51 -1.96
N THR A 299 1.74 -40.77 -0.97
CA THR A 299 0.34 -40.36 -0.92
C THR A 299 0.25 -38.86 -0.77
N SER A 300 -0.77 -38.28 -1.40
CA SER A 300 -1.11 -36.87 -1.22
C SER A 300 -2.60 -36.76 -0.97
N VAL A 301 -2.99 -35.99 0.04
CA VAL A 301 -4.37 -35.48 0.17
C VAL A 301 -4.30 -33.98 0.02
N THR A 302 -4.91 -33.46 -1.03
CA THR A 302 -4.96 -32.04 -1.32
C THR A 302 -6.41 -31.57 -1.26
N ALA A 303 -6.68 -30.58 -0.41
CA ALA A 303 -7.98 -29.92 -0.38
C ALA A 303 -7.84 -28.52 -0.98
N THR A 304 -8.53 -28.26 -2.08
CA THR A 304 -8.55 -26.96 -2.75
C THR A 304 -9.93 -26.32 -2.68
N VAL A 305 -9.96 -24.99 -2.55
CA VAL A 305 -11.17 -24.19 -2.79
C VAL A 305 -10.91 -23.18 -3.91
N PRO A 306 -11.92 -22.89 -4.76
CA PRO A 306 -11.86 -21.76 -5.66
C PRO A 306 -11.55 -20.48 -4.89
N ALA A 307 -10.78 -19.58 -5.48
CA ALA A 307 -10.57 -18.25 -4.93
C ALA A 307 -11.92 -17.56 -4.65
N ILE A 308 -12.11 -17.09 -3.42
CA ILE A 308 -13.34 -16.40 -3.01
C ILE A 308 -13.02 -14.92 -2.93
N SER A 309 -13.56 -14.15 -3.88
CA SER A 309 -13.46 -12.70 -3.89
C SER A 309 -14.57 -12.10 -3.04
N VAL A 310 -14.21 -11.06 -2.30
CA VAL A 310 -15.15 -10.31 -1.49
C VAL A 310 -15.20 -8.91 -2.06
N PRO A 311 -16.34 -8.47 -2.59
CA PRO A 311 -16.46 -7.12 -3.11
C PRO A 311 -16.33 -6.10 -1.98
N ALA A 312 -15.49 -5.09 -2.21
CA ALA A 312 -15.41 -3.90 -1.38
C ALA A 312 -16.77 -3.18 -1.29
N VAL A 313 -17.14 -2.70 -0.09
CA VAL A 313 -18.42 -2.01 0.18
C VAL A 313 -18.28 -0.52 -0.12
N ALA A 314 -19.08 0.02 -1.04
CA ALA A 314 -18.95 1.39 -1.56
C ALA A 314 -18.62 2.46 -0.48
N SER A 315 -17.44 3.06 -0.59
CA SER A 315 -16.96 4.11 0.31
C SER A 315 -17.55 5.46 -0.09
N VAL A 316 -18.14 6.16 0.88
CA VAL A 316 -18.65 7.53 0.69
C VAL A 316 -17.53 8.51 1.04
N GLY A 317 -17.16 9.37 0.09
CA GLY A 317 -16.19 10.43 0.34
C GLY A 317 -16.74 11.53 1.25
N GLY A 318 -15.83 12.21 1.95
CA GLY A 318 -16.16 13.33 2.84
C GLY A 318 -15.40 14.61 2.46
N PRO A 319 -15.99 15.80 2.69
CA PRO A 319 -15.30 17.06 2.50
C PRO A 319 -14.29 17.32 3.62
N LEU A 320 -13.16 17.90 3.25
CA LEU A 320 -12.06 18.36 4.09
C LEU A 320 -11.76 19.81 3.73
N VAL A 321 -11.59 20.67 4.74
CA VAL A 321 -11.40 22.11 4.54
C VAL A 321 -10.13 22.53 5.25
N PHE A 322 -9.13 22.94 4.47
CA PHE A 322 -7.82 23.34 4.97
C PHE A 322 -7.65 24.86 4.92
N ASP A 323 -6.94 25.44 5.88
CA ASP A 323 -6.46 26.81 5.82
C ASP A 323 -5.14 26.95 5.01
N GLY A 324 -4.65 28.18 4.86
CA GLY A 324 -3.38 28.45 4.18
C GLY A 324 -2.15 28.48 5.09
N ILE A 325 -2.28 28.14 6.38
CA ILE A 325 -1.18 28.14 7.34
C ILE A 325 -0.51 26.77 7.34
N THR A 326 0.68 26.68 6.76
CA THR A 326 1.48 25.45 6.82
C THR A 326 2.08 25.22 8.20
N GLY A 327 2.07 23.98 8.67
CA GLY A 327 2.71 23.52 9.90
C GLY A 327 1.83 23.59 11.14
N ASN A 328 0.52 23.70 10.98
CA ASN A 328 -0.45 23.65 12.08
C ASN A 328 -1.11 22.25 12.16
N SER A 329 -2.08 22.09 13.06
CA SER A 329 -2.84 20.85 13.20
C SER A 329 -3.81 20.57 12.04
N ASP A 330 -4.08 21.57 11.21
CA ASP A 330 -5.05 21.50 10.11
C ASP A 330 -4.43 20.89 8.84
N ASP A 331 -3.10 20.95 8.69
CA ASP A 331 -2.33 20.35 7.58
C ASP A 331 -2.72 18.89 7.29
N TYR A 332 -3.17 18.13 8.30
CA TYR A 332 -3.59 16.74 8.16
C TYR A 332 -5.04 16.57 8.61
N GLN A 333 -5.90 16.13 7.69
CA GLN A 333 -7.28 15.75 8.01
C GLN A 333 -7.59 14.38 7.43
N SER A 334 -8.47 13.63 8.11
CA SER A 334 -8.87 12.29 7.70
C SER A 334 -10.37 12.16 7.57
N VAL A 335 -10.81 11.43 6.56
CA VAL A 335 -12.18 10.90 6.45
C VAL A 335 -12.13 9.40 6.62
N ASN A 336 -13.13 8.83 7.29
CA ASN A 336 -13.26 7.39 7.44
C ASN A 336 -14.48 6.86 6.68
N SER A 337 -14.40 5.59 6.32
CA SER A 337 -15.53 4.80 5.88
C SER A 337 -16.04 4.04 7.10
N ASN A 338 -17.28 4.30 7.50
CA ASN A 338 -17.95 3.57 8.60
C ASN A 338 -18.19 2.08 8.29
N GLN A 339 -17.65 1.57 7.17
CA GLN A 339 -17.95 0.25 6.63
C GLN A 339 -16.76 -0.71 6.70
N VAL A 340 -15.60 -0.34 7.26
CA VAL A 340 -14.45 -1.27 7.40
C VAL A 340 -14.86 -2.55 8.12
N GLY A 341 -15.60 -2.42 9.23
CA GLY A 341 -16.15 -3.56 9.96
C GLY A 341 -17.11 -4.42 9.12
N GLN A 342 -17.86 -3.82 8.18
CA GLN A 342 -18.72 -4.54 7.26
C GLN A 342 -17.97 -5.17 6.09
N VAL A 343 -16.94 -4.52 5.53
CA VAL A 343 -16.06 -5.08 4.50
C VAL A 343 -15.39 -6.33 5.06
N LEU A 344 -14.84 -6.24 6.28
CA LEU A 344 -14.27 -7.39 6.98
C LEU A 344 -15.36 -8.43 7.25
N THR A 345 -16.50 -8.09 7.85
CA THR A 345 -17.56 -9.08 8.12
C THR A 345 -18.09 -9.78 6.85
N ASN A 346 -18.26 -9.06 5.75
CA ASN A 346 -18.63 -9.61 4.44
C ASN A 346 -17.51 -10.48 3.87
N ALA A 347 -16.26 -10.07 4.05
CA ALA A 347 -15.09 -10.84 3.63
C ALA A 347 -14.94 -12.16 4.35
N LEU A 348 -15.40 -12.20 5.59
CA LEU A 348 -15.25 -13.34 6.49
C LEU A 348 -16.44 -14.30 6.41
N SER A 349 -17.65 -13.77 6.14
CA SER A 349 -18.87 -14.58 6.01
C SER A 349 -18.99 -15.30 4.66
N GLY A 350 -18.46 -14.72 3.58
CA GLY A 350 -18.48 -15.34 2.24
C GLY A 350 -17.75 -16.68 2.19
N PRO A 351 -16.47 -16.74 2.57
CA PRO A 351 -15.69 -17.97 2.63
C PRO A 351 -16.20 -18.97 3.66
N ALA A 352 -16.55 -18.52 4.87
CA ALA A 352 -17.15 -19.40 5.88
C ALA A 352 -18.47 -20.02 5.37
N GLY A 353 -19.27 -19.24 4.63
CA GLY A 353 -20.50 -19.68 3.96
C GLY A 353 -20.26 -20.64 2.80
N ALA A 354 -19.25 -20.40 1.97
CA ALA A 354 -18.89 -21.26 0.84
C ALA A 354 -18.29 -22.60 1.30
N LEU A 355 -17.39 -22.56 2.30
CA LEU A 355 -16.81 -23.75 2.93
C LEU A 355 -17.89 -24.56 3.67
N SER A 356 -18.77 -23.91 4.45
CA SER A 356 -19.84 -24.61 5.19
C SER A 356 -20.90 -25.26 4.29
N LYS A 357 -21.04 -24.80 3.03
CA LYS A 357 -21.94 -25.40 2.03
C LYS A 357 -21.28 -26.50 1.20
N GLY A 358 -19.98 -26.76 1.39
CA GLY A 358 -19.22 -27.75 0.59
C GLY A 358 -19.09 -27.40 -0.89
N THR A 359 -19.57 -26.24 -1.31
CA THR A 359 -19.54 -25.78 -2.70
C THR A 359 -18.12 -25.37 -3.07
N GLY A 360 -17.44 -26.21 -3.85
CA GLY A 360 -16.11 -25.92 -4.41
C GLY A 360 -14.94 -26.59 -3.69
N LEU A 361 -15.12 -27.19 -2.51
CA LEU A 361 -14.05 -27.94 -1.86
C LEU A 361 -13.76 -29.23 -2.65
N THR A 362 -12.66 -29.25 -3.39
CA THR A 362 -12.19 -30.45 -4.09
C THR A 362 -11.14 -31.12 -3.24
N VAL A 363 -11.45 -32.31 -2.73
CA VAL A 363 -10.48 -33.11 -1.98
C VAL A 363 -10.01 -34.25 -2.88
N THR A 364 -8.79 -34.14 -3.36
CA THR A 364 -8.14 -35.18 -4.15
C THR A 364 -7.19 -35.94 -3.23
N ALA A 365 -7.42 -37.24 -3.08
CA ALA A 365 -6.45 -38.12 -2.45
C ALA A 365 -5.85 -39.08 -3.47
N THR A 366 -4.54 -39.27 -3.39
CA THR A 366 -3.83 -40.27 -4.17
C THR A 366 -3.05 -41.21 -3.26
N LEU A 367 -3.03 -42.49 -3.61
CA LEU A 367 -2.19 -43.52 -3.00
C LEU A 367 -1.37 -44.17 -4.11
N LEU A 368 -0.05 -44.04 -4.06
CA LEU A 368 0.86 -44.47 -5.13
C LEU A 368 0.54 -43.87 -6.51
N GLY A 369 -0.01 -42.64 -6.52
CA GLY A 369 -0.45 -41.95 -7.74
C GLY A 369 -1.82 -42.40 -8.28
N LEU A 370 -2.50 -43.32 -7.61
CA LEU A 370 -3.87 -43.72 -7.94
C LEU A 370 -4.88 -42.91 -7.12
N PRO A 371 -5.95 -42.37 -7.74
CA PRO A 371 -6.97 -41.63 -7.02
C PRO A 371 -7.73 -42.55 -6.05
N ILE A 372 -7.93 -42.12 -4.81
CA ILE A 372 -8.75 -42.79 -3.81
C ILE A 372 -9.89 -41.88 -3.37
N THR A 373 -11.07 -42.45 -3.13
CA THR A 373 -12.24 -41.71 -2.65
C THR A 373 -12.18 -41.55 -1.14
N ILE A 374 -12.32 -40.32 -0.65
CA ILE A 374 -12.37 -40.03 0.79
C ILE A 374 -13.84 -39.93 1.22
N GLY A 375 -14.17 -40.48 2.40
CA GLY A 375 -15.51 -40.40 2.96
C GLY A 375 -15.94 -38.97 3.29
N THR A 376 -17.24 -38.70 3.15
CA THR A 376 -17.86 -37.38 3.39
C THR A 376 -17.75 -36.90 4.85
N SER A 377 -17.57 -37.80 5.81
CA SER A 377 -17.34 -37.47 7.23
C SER A 377 -16.00 -36.75 7.46
N VAL A 378 -14.94 -37.18 6.77
CA VAL A 378 -13.60 -36.55 6.85
C VAL A 378 -13.64 -35.12 6.28
N ILE A 379 -14.43 -34.93 5.23
CA ILE A 379 -14.67 -33.62 4.64
C ILE A 379 -15.43 -32.71 5.62
N GLY A 380 -16.46 -33.25 6.29
CA GLY A 380 -17.22 -32.53 7.32
C GLY A 380 -16.37 -32.11 8.53
N ASP A 381 -15.49 -33.00 9.01
CA ASP A 381 -14.58 -32.72 10.13
C ASP A 381 -13.52 -31.67 9.77
N LEU A 382 -12.97 -31.74 8.54
CA LEU A 382 -12.04 -30.73 8.02
C LEU A 382 -12.72 -29.36 7.93
N LEU A 383 -13.94 -29.30 7.40
CA LEU A 383 -14.73 -28.07 7.31
C LEU A 383 -15.10 -27.51 8.69
N GLY A 384 -15.45 -28.37 9.64
CA GLY A 384 -15.73 -28.00 11.03
C GLY A 384 -14.50 -27.43 11.75
N MET A 385 -13.32 -28.01 11.50
CA MET A 385 -12.06 -27.53 12.04
C MET A 385 -11.66 -26.16 11.48
N LEU A 386 -11.71 -25.99 10.15
CA LEU A 386 -11.37 -24.71 9.52
C LEU A 386 -12.30 -23.60 10.03
N SER A 387 -13.61 -23.84 10.02
CA SER A 387 -14.61 -22.80 10.32
C SER A 387 -14.61 -22.29 11.77
N LYS A 388 -14.42 -23.15 12.78
CA LYS A 388 -14.64 -22.76 14.19
C LYS A 388 -13.41 -22.26 14.93
N THR A 389 -12.26 -22.93 14.77
CA THR A 389 -11.08 -22.71 15.64
C THR A 389 -10.02 -21.87 14.95
N VAL A 390 -9.84 -22.07 13.64
CA VAL A 390 -8.77 -21.48 12.85
C VAL A 390 -9.15 -20.10 12.35
N LEU A 391 -10.30 -19.99 11.67
CA LEU A 391 -10.74 -18.74 11.07
C LEU A 391 -10.89 -17.64 12.15
N ASN A 392 -11.66 -17.88 13.21
CA ASN A 392 -11.88 -16.88 14.28
C ASN A 392 -10.59 -16.41 15.00
N GLY A 393 -9.65 -17.32 15.27
CA GLY A 393 -8.39 -16.96 15.93
C GLY A 393 -7.44 -16.15 15.04
N ILE A 394 -7.35 -16.51 13.75
CA ILE A 394 -6.55 -15.78 12.77
C ILE A 394 -7.11 -14.38 12.53
N PHE A 395 -8.44 -14.21 12.52
CA PHE A 395 -9.06 -12.92 12.25
C PHE A 395 -8.88 -11.89 13.35
N GLY A 396 -8.94 -12.30 14.63
CA GLY A 396 -8.62 -11.40 15.73
C GLY A 396 -7.17 -10.94 15.73
N ALA A 397 -6.25 -11.80 15.28
CA ALA A 397 -4.84 -11.48 15.21
C ALA A 397 -4.45 -10.72 13.93
N LEU A 398 -5.17 -10.91 12.83
CA LEU A 398 -5.06 -10.11 11.61
C LEU A 398 -5.40 -8.65 11.88
N ASP A 399 -6.43 -8.34 12.68
CA ASP A 399 -6.80 -6.95 12.97
C ASP A 399 -5.68 -6.23 13.75
N GLN A 400 -5.09 -6.90 14.75
CA GLN A 400 -3.98 -6.36 15.55
C GLN A 400 -2.67 -6.21 14.76
N LEU A 401 -2.51 -6.92 13.64
CA LEU A 401 -1.27 -6.94 12.86
C LEU A 401 -1.37 -6.10 11.58
N LEU A 402 -2.44 -6.29 10.83
CA LEU A 402 -2.65 -5.69 9.53
C LEU A 402 -2.88 -4.19 9.67
N VAL A 403 -3.60 -3.72 10.69
CA VAL A 403 -3.84 -2.29 10.90
C VAL A 403 -2.53 -1.53 11.16
N PRO A 404 -1.68 -1.92 12.14
CA PRO A 404 -0.39 -1.24 12.35
C PRO A 404 0.55 -1.38 11.16
N LEU A 405 0.55 -2.52 10.46
CA LEU A 405 1.37 -2.71 9.26
C LEU A 405 0.93 -1.78 8.13
N LEU A 406 -0.37 -1.72 7.84
CA LEU A 406 -0.89 -0.85 6.78
C LEU A 406 -0.70 0.62 7.14
N GLN A 407 -0.97 1.02 8.39
CA GLN A 407 -0.66 2.36 8.90
C GLN A 407 0.82 2.70 8.74
N LEU A 408 1.69 1.73 9.05
CA LEU A 408 3.11 1.87 8.86
C LEU A 408 3.47 2.03 7.38
N LEU A 409 2.70 1.43 6.45
CA LEU A 409 2.82 1.65 5.01
C LEU A 409 2.10 2.90 4.48
N GLY A 410 1.59 3.77 5.35
CA GLY A 410 0.86 4.97 4.95
C GLY A 410 -0.51 4.69 4.30
N VAL A 411 -0.95 3.43 4.31
CA VAL A 411 -2.22 3.01 3.73
C VAL A 411 -3.17 2.65 4.87
N GLN A 412 -4.36 3.21 4.89
CA GLN A 412 -5.35 2.88 5.91
C GLN A 412 -6.60 2.35 5.24
N VAL A 413 -7.02 1.15 5.64
CA VAL A 413 -8.27 0.56 5.14
C VAL A 413 -9.42 1.40 5.65
N GLY A 414 -10.21 1.95 4.72
CA GLY A 414 -11.35 2.80 5.05
C GLY A 414 -11.01 4.05 5.83
N VAL A 415 -9.78 4.56 5.73
CA VAL A 415 -9.46 5.94 6.11
C VAL A 415 -8.65 6.58 4.99
N ALA A 416 -9.04 7.76 4.55
CA ALA A 416 -8.22 8.60 3.68
C ALA A 416 -7.74 9.81 4.47
N THR A 417 -6.43 9.89 4.69
CA THR A 417 -5.78 11.05 5.29
C THR A 417 -5.20 11.91 4.19
N VAL A 418 -5.57 13.18 4.17
CA VAL A 418 -5.06 14.18 3.22
C VAL A 418 -4.08 15.08 3.96
N HIS A 419 -2.89 15.24 3.37
CA HIS A 419 -1.92 16.24 3.78
C HIS A 419 -1.97 17.43 2.82
N ASN A 420 -2.44 18.58 3.29
CA ASN A 420 -2.36 19.82 2.53
C ASN A 420 -0.95 20.42 2.65
N MET A 421 -0.11 20.16 1.65
CA MET A 421 1.30 20.56 1.70
C MET A 421 1.51 22.07 1.59
N SER A 422 0.73 22.73 0.74
CA SER A 422 0.82 24.18 0.53
C SER A 422 -0.43 24.76 -0.14
N LEU A 423 -0.79 25.98 0.26
CA LEU A 423 -1.79 26.80 -0.41
C LEU A 423 -1.12 28.06 -0.95
N THR A 424 -0.86 28.08 -2.26
CA THR A 424 -0.26 29.24 -2.92
C THR A 424 -1.35 30.05 -3.60
N CYS A 425 -1.63 31.23 -3.05
CA CYS A 425 -2.46 32.23 -3.70
C CYS A 425 -1.56 33.12 -4.56
N ALA A 426 -1.79 33.15 -5.87
CA ALA A 426 -1.10 34.08 -6.75
C ALA A 426 -1.55 35.51 -6.42
N VAL A 427 -0.69 36.32 -5.81
CA VAL A 427 -0.97 37.75 -5.62
C VAL A 427 0.22 38.59 -6.07
N PRO A 428 0.21 39.03 -7.33
CA PRO A 428 0.85 40.28 -7.68
C PRO A 428 -0.20 41.30 -8.15
N GLN A 429 -0.27 42.44 -7.45
CA GLN A 429 -0.92 43.65 -7.92
C GLN A 429 0.12 44.77 -7.93
N LEU A 430 0.43 45.25 -9.14
CA LEU A 430 1.17 46.48 -9.36
C LEU A 430 0.25 47.39 -10.17
N VAL A 431 -0.12 48.50 -9.56
CA VAL A 431 -0.94 49.55 -10.18
C VAL A 431 -0.02 50.75 -10.38
N GLY A 432 0.28 51.05 -11.64
CA GLY A 432 1.03 52.25 -12.04
C GLY A 432 0.08 53.28 -12.66
N ASN A 433 0.38 54.55 -12.41
CA ASN A 433 -0.10 55.66 -13.24
C ASN A 433 1.01 56.04 -14.21
#